data_AF-A0A7Y0IGS6-F1
#
_entry.id   AF-A0A7Y0IGS6-F1
#
_cell.length_a   1.000
_cell.length_b   1.000
_cell.length_c   1.000
_cell.angle_alpha   90.00
_cell.angle_beta   90.00
_cell.angle_gamma   90.00
#
_symmetry.space_group_name_H-M   'P 1'
#
loop_
_entity.id
_entity.type
_entity.pdbx_description
1 polymer ?
#
loop_
_entity_poly.entity_id
_entity_poly.type
_entity_poly.pdbx_seq_one_letter_code
_entity_poly.pdbx_strand_id
1 'polypeptide(L)'
;MKRSLLFLGTVLFLSSCITVSSKNEKAFSTAANLEDAKTNDIGIDTTSEQGLFHMASFDEDVATRKLAVSKINNQANLFHIASFNDDAEVRKIAVAKMDNQANLFHIASFDDDGAVRKIAVGKMENQANLLHIANFDKDVAVRKIAVGKMENQANLFHIACFDGNAEVRKIAVGKMNNRANLNHIIAFEKESEVMQLALNQLNRN
;
A
#
# COMPACT_ATOMS: atom_id res chain seq x y z
N MET A 1 57.94 18.21 17.27
CA MET A 1 58.54 17.17 18.13
C MET A 1 58.11 17.42 19.58
N LYS A 2 57.33 16.49 20.15
CA LYS A 2 56.80 16.57 21.51
C LYS A 2 57.91 16.25 22.53
N ARG A 3 57.97 17.00 23.63
CA ARG A 3 58.67 16.59 24.87
C ARG A 3 57.71 16.74 26.05
N SER A 4 57.58 15.64 26.78
CA SER A 4 56.87 15.45 28.05
C SER A 4 57.66 16.03 29.24
N LEU A 5 57.00 16.25 30.38
CA LEU A 5 57.44 16.14 31.79
C LEU A 5 56.53 17.06 32.65
N LEU A 6 55.59 16.53 33.45
CA LEU A 6 55.69 15.97 34.82
C LEU A 6 55.33 16.99 35.93
N PHE A 7 54.18 16.72 36.57
CA PHE A 7 53.90 16.70 38.02
C PHE A 7 53.92 17.95 38.94
N LEU A 8 52.92 17.90 39.84
CA LEU A 8 52.93 18.26 41.27
C LEU A 8 52.46 19.68 41.66
N GLY A 9 51.41 19.75 42.49
CA GLY A 9 51.00 20.99 43.17
C GLY A 9 49.60 20.94 43.78
N THR A 10 49.46 20.21 44.89
CA THR A 10 48.29 20.19 45.79
C THR A 10 47.98 21.56 46.41
N VAL A 11 46.70 21.92 46.53
CA VAL A 11 46.21 22.85 47.55
C VAL A 11 44.95 22.29 48.20
N LEU A 12 45.11 21.89 49.47
CA LEU A 12 44.08 21.64 50.46
C LEU A 12 43.43 22.98 50.86
N PHE A 13 42.13 23.01 51.17
CA PHE A 13 41.67 23.23 52.55
C PHE A 13 40.14 23.38 52.73
N LEU A 14 39.66 22.72 53.79
CA LEU A 14 38.52 23.00 54.69
C LEU A 14 37.10 23.04 54.09
N SER A 15 36.27 22.03 54.34
CA SER A 15 35.55 21.76 55.62
C SER A 15 34.25 22.56 55.74
N SER A 16 33.13 21.88 55.56
CA SER A 16 32.03 21.95 56.52
C SER A 16 31.14 20.72 56.39
N CYS A 17 31.08 19.98 57.49
CA CYS A 17 30.16 18.90 57.74
C CYS A 17 28.73 19.45 57.88
N ILE A 18 27.77 18.86 57.16
CA ILE A 18 26.40 18.71 57.66
C ILE A 18 26.01 17.25 57.44
N THR A 19 25.86 16.53 58.54
CA THR A 19 25.14 15.26 58.64
C THR A 19 23.78 15.52 59.25
N VAL A 20 22.72 14.87 58.73
CA VAL A 20 21.38 14.53 59.30
C VAL A 20 20.44 14.40 58.09
N SER A 21 19.54 13.44 57.93
CA SER A 21 19.20 12.18 58.60
C SER A 21 18.24 11.46 57.64
N SER A 22 18.24 10.13 57.66
CA SER A 22 17.26 9.28 56.97
C SER A 22 15.81 9.63 57.34
N LYS A 23 14.89 9.54 56.37
CA LYS A 23 13.75 8.60 56.43
C LYS A 23 13.01 8.53 55.09
N ASN A 24 12.69 7.29 54.79
CA ASN A 24 11.96 6.74 53.66
C ASN A 24 10.45 6.89 53.91
N GLU A 25 9.69 7.50 53.00
CA GLU A 25 8.25 7.26 52.87
C GLU A 25 7.85 7.25 51.39
N LYS A 26 7.27 6.10 50.99
CA LYS A 26 6.54 5.90 49.75
C LYS A 26 5.15 6.54 49.86
N ALA A 27 4.69 7.21 48.80
CA ALA A 27 3.29 7.21 48.33
C ALA A 27 3.28 7.79 46.89
N PHE A 28 3.04 7.00 45.83
CA PHE A 28 1.72 6.72 45.23
C PHE A 28 1.04 8.03 44.75
N SER A 29 1.11 8.43 43.48
CA SER A 29 0.45 7.85 42.29
C SER A 29 0.97 8.65 41.07
N THR A 30 1.23 8.05 39.90
CA THR A 30 0.22 7.84 38.86
C THR A 30 0.74 6.78 37.90
N ALA A 31 0.01 5.66 37.79
CA ALA A 31 0.26 4.63 36.80
C ALA A 31 -0.50 4.97 35.51
N ALA A 32 0.19 4.96 34.36
CA ALA A 32 -0.40 4.61 33.07
C ALA A 32 0.71 4.32 32.04
N ASN A 33 0.96 3.02 31.85
CA ASN A 33 1.45 2.37 30.64
C ASN A 33 2.83 2.76 30.10
N LEU A 34 3.86 2.20 30.75
CA LEU A 34 5.01 1.64 30.04
C LEU A 34 4.51 0.38 29.32
N GLU A 35 4.09 0.50 28.05
CA GLU A 35 4.09 -0.65 27.15
C GLU A 35 5.51 -0.79 26.61
N ASP A 36 6.08 -1.97 26.85
CA ASP A 36 7.46 -2.35 26.61
C ASP A 36 8.01 -1.86 25.25
N ALA A 37 9.00 -0.98 25.29
CA ALA A 37 9.91 -0.75 24.17
C ALA A 37 10.68 -2.05 23.91
N LYS A 38 10.08 -2.96 23.13
CA LYS A 38 10.70 -4.22 22.70
C LYS A 38 11.77 -3.92 21.66
N THR A 39 12.92 -3.42 22.10
CA THR A 39 14.15 -3.54 21.29
C THR A 39 14.34 -5.02 20.96
N ASN A 40 14.37 -5.37 19.68
CA ASN A 40 14.81 -6.69 19.26
C ASN A 40 16.30 -6.89 19.59
N ASP A 41 16.85 -8.10 19.40
CA ASP A 41 18.25 -8.47 19.69
C ASP A 41 19.30 -7.58 18.96
N ILE A 42 18.84 -6.69 18.07
CA ILE A 42 19.61 -5.78 17.22
C ILE A 42 19.53 -4.31 17.71
N GLY A 43 18.80 -4.03 18.79
CA GLY A 43 18.69 -2.67 19.37
C GLY A 43 17.89 -1.68 18.51
N ILE A 44 17.05 -2.16 17.59
CA ILE A 44 16.19 -1.30 16.76
C ILE A 44 14.96 -0.91 17.58
N ASP A 45 14.68 0.39 17.67
CA ASP A 45 13.41 0.89 18.18
C ASP A 45 12.27 0.44 17.25
N THR A 46 11.54 -0.58 17.67
CA THR A 46 10.43 -1.20 16.94
C THR A 46 9.21 -0.30 16.79
N THR A 47 9.21 0.87 17.43
CA THR A 47 8.15 1.89 17.28
C THR A 47 8.52 2.96 16.24
N SER A 48 9.80 3.07 15.89
CA SER A 48 10.27 3.97 14.84
C SER A 48 9.87 3.47 13.45
N GLU A 49 9.79 4.37 12.47
CA GLU A 49 9.48 4.02 11.08
C GLU A 49 10.49 3.01 10.51
N GLN A 50 11.77 3.13 10.89
CA GLN A 50 12.83 2.20 10.48
C GLN A 50 12.63 0.82 11.11
N GLY A 51 12.29 0.76 12.40
CA GLY A 51 12.02 -0.51 13.08
C GLY A 51 10.79 -1.22 12.57
N LEU A 52 9.71 -0.48 12.36
CA LEU A 52 8.50 -1.01 11.74
C LEU A 52 8.77 -1.53 10.33
N PHE A 53 9.55 -0.82 9.52
CA PHE A 53 9.94 -1.28 8.18
C PHE A 53 10.77 -2.56 8.23
N HIS A 54 11.74 -2.64 9.15
CA HIS A 54 12.56 -3.84 9.32
C HIS A 54 11.70 -5.06 9.72
N MET A 55 10.83 -4.90 10.73
CA MET A 55 9.92 -5.96 11.15
C MET A 55 8.97 -6.38 10.02
N ALA A 56 8.35 -5.42 9.33
CA ALA A 56 7.44 -5.69 8.23
C ALA A 56 8.11 -6.42 7.06
N SER A 57 9.42 -6.25 6.89
CA SER A 57 10.18 -6.84 5.78
C SER A 57 10.78 -8.20 6.12
N PHE A 58 11.20 -8.42 7.37
CA PHE A 58 12.10 -9.52 7.71
C PHE A 58 11.69 -10.37 8.91
N ASP A 59 10.69 -9.97 9.70
CA ASP A 59 10.27 -10.79 10.84
C ASP A 59 9.76 -12.16 10.36
N GLU A 60 10.18 -13.24 11.03
CA GLU A 60 9.81 -14.60 10.65
C GLU A 60 8.30 -14.83 10.79
N ASP A 61 7.67 -14.21 11.79
CA ASP A 61 6.24 -14.32 12.02
C ASP A 61 5.45 -13.37 11.12
N VAL A 62 4.66 -13.95 10.22
CA VAL A 62 3.76 -13.23 9.31
C VAL A 62 2.80 -12.31 10.07
N ALA A 63 2.31 -12.71 11.25
CA ALA A 63 1.39 -11.87 12.01
C ALA A 63 2.09 -10.60 12.52
N THR A 64 3.35 -10.72 12.96
CA THR A 64 4.20 -9.60 13.31
C THR A 64 4.48 -8.70 12.10
N ARG A 65 4.77 -9.27 10.91
CA ARG A 65 4.93 -8.49 9.68
C ARG A 65 3.68 -7.67 9.35
N LYS A 66 2.49 -8.29 9.42
CA LYS A 66 1.18 -7.65 9.19
C LYS A 66 0.94 -6.50 10.17
N LEU A 67 1.23 -6.71 11.45
CA LEU A 67 1.09 -5.68 12.47
C LEU A 67 2.05 -4.51 12.20
N ALA A 68 3.29 -4.79 11.84
CA ALA A 68 4.29 -3.76 11.56
C ALA A 68 3.88 -2.91 10.34
N VAL A 69 3.54 -3.53 9.21
CA VAL A 69 3.11 -2.79 8.00
C VAL A 69 1.86 -1.95 8.23
N SER A 70 0.95 -2.40 9.12
CA SER A 70 -0.26 -1.63 9.45
C SER A 70 0.06 -0.26 10.09
N LYS A 71 1.22 -0.13 10.74
CA LYS A 71 1.68 1.06 11.45
C LYS A 71 2.59 1.98 10.62
N ILE A 72 3.12 1.51 9.49
CA ILE A 72 4.00 2.28 8.58
C ILE A 72 3.19 3.35 7.85
N ASN A 73 3.75 4.55 7.66
CA ASN A 73 3.11 5.62 6.87
C ASN A 73 4.00 6.14 5.73
N ASN A 74 5.30 5.85 5.76
CA ASN A 74 6.22 6.23 4.72
C ASN A 74 5.91 5.49 3.41
N GLN A 75 5.59 6.26 2.37
CA GLN A 75 5.15 5.73 1.08
C GLN A 75 6.24 4.92 0.34
N ALA A 76 7.52 5.24 0.54
CA ALA A 76 8.61 4.48 -0.05
C ALA A 76 8.76 3.10 0.63
N ASN A 77 8.64 3.05 1.96
CA ASN A 77 8.65 1.80 2.72
C ASN A 77 7.45 0.92 2.36
N LEU A 78 6.24 1.51 2.25
CA LEU A 78 5.04 0.78 1.82
C LEU A 78 5.21 0.19 0.42
N PHE A 79 5.75 0.98 -0.53
CA PHE A 79 6.01 0.46 -1.87
C PHE A 79 7.04 -0.66 -1.88
N HIS A 80 8.11 -0.56 -1.07
CA HIS A 80 9.10 -1.63 -0.94
C HIS A 80 8.44 -2.92 -0.43
N ILE A 81 7.68 -2.85 0.65
CA ILE A 81 6.98 -4.02 1.21
C ILE A 81 5.99 -4.60 0.18
N ALA A 82 5.21 -3.74 -0.47
CA ALA A 82 4.28 -4.14 -1.52
C ALA A 82 4.95 -4.78 -2.75
N SER A 83 6.24 -4.54 -2.98
CA SER A 83 6.96 -5.08 -4.14
C SER A 83 7.73 -6.36 -3.84
N PHE A 84 8.17 -6.53 -2.58
CA PHE A 84 9.19 -7.53 -2.24
C PHE A 84 8.80 -8.49 -1.11
N ASN A 85 7.72 -8.27 -0.35
CA ASN A 85 7.33 -9.22 0.68
C ASN A 85 6.85 -10.54 0.05
N ASP A 86 7.26 -11.66 0.62
CA ASP A 86 6.89 -12.99 0.15
C ASP A 86 5.40 -13.31 0.41
N ASP A 87 4.84 -12.78 1.50
CA ASP A 87 3.46 -13.01 1.90
C ASP A 87 2.52 -12.00 1.22
N ALA A 88 1.60 -12.52 0.41
CA ALA A 88 0.65 -11.71 -0.34
C ALA A 88 -0.28 -10.89 0.57
N GLU A 89 -0.61 -11.35 1.77
CA GLU A 89 -1.46 -10.59 2.69
C GLU A 89 -0.72 -9.39 3.29
N VAL A 90 0.59 -9.51 3.58
CA VAL A 90 1.43 -8.37 3.94
C VAL A 90 1.48 -7.35 2.79
N ARG A 91 1.66 -7.82 1.54
CA ARG A 91 1.64 -6.94 0.36
C ARG A 91 0.29 -6.23 0.20
N LYS A 92 -0.83 -6.92 0.40
CA LYS A 92 -2.19 -6.31 0.35
C LYS A 92 -2.33 -5.16 1.33
N ILE A 93 -1.87 -5.32 2.58
CA ILE A 93 -1.92 -4.26 3.60
C ILE A 93 -1.07 -3.06 3.17
N ALA A 94 0.12 -3.31 2.63
CA ALA A 94 1.00 -2.25 2.13
C ALA A 94 0.32 -1.44 1.01
N VAL A 95 -0.20 -2.14 -0.01
CA VAL A 95 -0.88 -1.52 -1.17
C VAL A 95 -2.11 -0.72 -0.76
N ALA A 96 -2.89 -1.22 0.22
CA ALA A 96 -4.06 -0.51 0.72
C ALA A 96 -3.71 0.89 1.28
N LYS A 97 -2.49 1.06 1.80
CA LYS A 97 -1.98 2.32 2.38
C LYS A 97 -1.14 3.17 1.41
N MET A 98 -0.91 2.71 0.18
CA MET A 98 -0.15 3.44 -0.84
C MET A 98 -1.04 4.44 -1.59
N ASP A 99 -0.58 5.66 -1.83
CA ASP A 99 -1.37 6.66 -2.58
C ASP A 99 -0.65 7.19 -3.83
N ASN A 100 0.65 6.88 -4.00
CA ASN A 100 1.39 7.26 -5.19
C ASN A 100 0.90 6.48 -6.43
N GLN A 101 0.36 7.21 -7.41
CA GLN A 101 -0.26 6.63 -8.61
C GLN A 101 0.70 5.84 -9.50
N ALA A 102 1.98 6.23 -9.57
CA ALA A 102 2.98 5.49 -10.36
C ALA A 102 3.33 4.15 -9.68
N ASN A 103 3.48 4.16 -8.35
CA ASN A 103 3.74 2.94 -7.59
C ASN A 103 2.53 2.00 -7.60
N LEU A 104 1.31 2.52 -7.49
CA LEU A 104 0.09 1.72 -7.64
C LEU A 104 0.01 1.06 -9.02
N PHE A 105 0.34 1.81 -10.08
CA PHE A 105 0.40 1.24 -11.43
C PHE A 105 1.48 0.15 -11.57
N HIS A 106 2.65 0.34 -10.94
CA HIS A 106 3.69 -0.69 -10.91
C HIS A 106 3.17 -1.99 -10.28
N ILE A 107 2.60 -1.92 -9.08
CA ILE A 107 2.03 -3.09 -8.41
C ILE A 107 0.92 -3.73 -9.26
N ALA A 108 0.00 -2.91 -9.78
CA ALA A 108 -1.09 -3.37 -10.64
C ALA A 108 -0.62 -4.04 -11.94
N SER A 109 0.60 -3.76 -12.40
CA SER A 109 1.14 -4.33 -13.64
C SER A 109 1.98 -5.59 -13.42
N PHE A 110 2.63 -5.70 -12.24
CA PHE A 110 3.72 -6.66 -12.06
C PHE A 110 3.56 -7.62 -10.87
N ASP A 111 2.68 -7.37 -9.90
CA ASP A 111 2.49 -8.32 -8.79
C ASP A 111 1.97 -9.67 -9.32
N ASP A 112 2.47 -10.79 -8.80
CA ASP A 112 2.10 -12.11 -9.25
C ASP A 112 0.68 -12.51 -8.80
N ASP A 113 0.26 -12.03 -7.63
CA ASP A 113 -1.02 -12.29 -7.00
C ASP A 113 -2.11 -11.34 -7.54
N GLY A 114 -3.13 -11.92 -8.17
CA GLY A 114 -4.24 -11.16 -8.73
C GLY A 114 -5.05 -10.37 -7.70
N ALA A 115 -5.12 -10.81 -6.44
CA ALA A 115 -5.78 -10.07 -5.38
C ALA A 115 -4.99 -8.84 -4.94
N VAL A 116 -3.65 -8.89 -4.94
CA VAL A 116 -2.82 -7.69 -4.72
C VAL A 116 -3.05 -6.69 -5.87
N ARG A 117 -2.99 -7.16 -7.13
CA ARG A 117 -3.24 -6.30 -8.31
C ARG A 117 -4.63 -5.65 -8.26
N LYS A 118 -5.68 -6.38 -7.85
CA LYS A 118 -7.04 -5.82 -7.70
C LYS A 118 -7.10 -4.65 -6.72
N ILE A 119 -6.39 -4.71 -5.59
CA ILE A 119 -6.36 -3.61 -4.62
C ILE A 119 -5.67 -2.38 -5.24
N ALA A 120 -4.54 -2.60 -5.92
CA ALA A 120 -3.80 -1.52 -6.58
C ALA A 120 -4.66 -0.82 -7.64
N VAL A 121 -5.31 -1.58 -8.53
CA VAL A 121 -6.22 -1.05 -9.57
C VAL A 121 -7.41 -0.33 -8.96
N GLY A 122 -7.94 -0.83 -7.84
CA GLY A 122 -9.01 -0.17 -7.09
C GLY A 122 -8.67 1.26 -6.67
N LYS A 123 -7.39 1.55 -6.39
CA LYS A 123 -6.88 2.86 -5.97
C LYS A 123 -6.30 3.73 -7.10
N MET A 124 -6.18 3.19 -8.31
CA MET A 124 -5.69 3.95 -9.47
C MET A 124 -6.74 4.96 -9.98
N GLU A 125 -6.28 6.10 -10.49
CA GLU A 125 -7.16 7.13 -11.06
C GLU A 125 -6.77 7.53 -12.49
N ASN A 126 -5.50 7.35 -12.85
CA ASN A 126 -5.00 7.71 -14.17
C ASN A 126 -5.66 6.85 -15.28
N GLN A 127 -6.39 7.50 -16.18
CA GLN A 127 -7.19 6.84 -17.22
C GLN A 127 -6.35 6.06 -18.23
N ALA A 128 -5.13 6.52 -18.55
CA ALA A 128 -4.24 5.81 -19.47
C ALA A 128 -3.71 4.52 -18.84
N ASN A 129 -3.34 4.57 -17.55
CA ASN A 129 -2.91 3.39 -16.82
C ASN A 129 -4.06 2.39 -16.60
N LEU A 130 -5.28 2.87 -16.32
CA LEU A 130 -6.47 2.00 -16.26
C LEU A 130 -6.73 1.30 -17.59
N LEU A 131 -6.61 2.01 -18.72
CA LEU A 131 -6.70 1.40 -20.04
C LEU A 131 -5.61 0.34 -20.26
N HIS A 132 -4.38 0.60 -19.82
CA HIS A 132 -3.28 -0.38 -19.93
C HIS A 132 -3.66 -1.68 -19.20
N ILE A 133 -4.07 -1.60 -17.94
CA ILE A 133 -4.51 -2.77 -17.16
C ILE A 133 -5.69 -3.47 -17.83
N ALA A 134 -6.68 -2.71 -18.31
CA ALA A 134 -7.85 -3.23 -18.99
C ALA A 134 -7.54 -3.95 -20.31
N ASN A 135 -6.42 -3.67 -20.96
CA ASN A 135 -6.00 -4.39 -22.19
C ASN A 135 -5.14 -5.61 -21.90
N PHE A 136 -4.31 -5.56 -20.85
CA PHE A 136 -3.16 -6.46 -20.75
C PHE A 136 -3.14 -7.35 -19.50
N ASP A 137 -3.96 -7.09 -18.46
CA ASP A 137 -3.96 -7.98 -17.30
C ASP A 137 -4.50 -9.37 -17.66
N LYS A 138 -3.76 -10.41 -17.26
CA LYS A 138 -4.14 -11.82 -17.48
C LYS A 138 -5.42 -12.23 -16.74
N ASP A 139 -5.69 -11.61 -15.59
CA ASP A 139 -6.85 -11.91 -14.75
C ASP A 139 -8.06 -11.05 -15.16
N VAL A 140 -9.12 -11.74 -15.60
CA VAL A 140 -10.40 -11.14 -15.97
C VAL A 140 -10.95 -10.25 -14.85
N ALA A 141 -10.85 -10.67 -13.59
CA ALA A 141 -11.36 -9.89 -12.46
C ALA A 141 -10.62 -8.56 -12.30
N VAL A 142 -9.31 -8.52 -12.57
CA VAL A 142 -8.53 -7.28 -12.55
C VAL A 142 -8.97 -6.35 -13.69
N ARG A 143 -9.10 -6.89 -14.92
CA ARG A 143 -9.58 -6.11 -16.08
C ARG A 143 -10.97 -5.52 -15.82
N LYS A 144 -11.89 -6.28 -15.22
CA LYS A 144 -13.23 -5.79 -14.86
C LYS A 144 -13.18 -4.56 -13.94
N ILE A 145 -12.30 -4.54 -12.93
CA ILE A 145 -12.13 -3.37 -12.04
C ILE A 145 -11.60 -2.18 -12.83
N ALA A 146 -10.59 -2.40 -13.68
CA ALA A 146 -10.01 -1.33 -14.49
C ALA A 146 -11.06 -0.69 -15.42
N VAL A 147 -11.81 -1.50 -16.17
CA VAL A 147 -12.88 -1.03 -17.06
C VAL A 147 -14.00 -0.35 -16.29
N GLY A 148 -14.34 -0.85 -15.10
CA GLY A 148 -15.31 -0.21 -14.21
C GLY A 148 -14.96 1.23 -13.84
N LYS A 149 -13.66 1.55 -13.78
CA LYS A 149 -13.13 2.88 -13.43
C LYS A 149 -12.81 3.76 -14.65
N MET A 150 -12.90 3.24 -15.87
CA MET A 150 -12.66 4.01 -17.09
C MET A 150 -13.84 4.95 -17.41
N GLU A 151 -13.56 6.11 -18.00
CA GLU A 151 -14.59 7.10 -18.36
C GLU A 151 -14.56 7.50 -19.85
N ASN A 152 -13.40 7.40 -20.48
CA ASN A 152 -13.23 7.79 -21.88
C ASN A 152 -14.05 6.88 -22.82
N GLN A 153 -14.98 7.47 -23.57
CA GLN A 153 -15.92 6.74 -24.42
C GLN A 153 -15.26 5.99 -25.59
N ALA A 154 -14.17 6.51 -26.16
CA ALA A 154 -13.43 5.82 -27.21
C ALA A 154 -12.71 4.58 -26.68
N ASN A 155 -12.13 4.69 -25.48
CA ASN A 155 -11.47 3.58 -24.81
C ASN A 155 -12.47 2.50 -24.35
N LEU A 156 -13.64 2.90 -23.83
CA LEU A 156 -14.71 1.96 -23.50
C LEU A 156 -15.19 1.22 -24.76
N PHE A 157 -15.37 1.93 -25.87
CA PHE A 157 -15.72 1.28 -27.14
C PHE A 157 -14.64 0.30 -27.62
N HIS A 158 -13.35 0.65 -27.50
CA HIS A 158 -12.26 -0.27 -27.81
C HIS A 158 -12.36 -1.57 -26.99
N ILE A 159 -12.51 -1.49 -25.67
CA ILE A 159 -12.68 -2.67 -24.82
C ILE A 159 -13.93 -3.48 -25.21
N ALA A 160 -15.04 -2.80 -25.48
CA ALA A 160 -16.29 -3.43 -25.91
C ALA A 160 -16.18 -4.15 -27.27
N CYS A 161 -15.23 -3.78 -28.13
CA CYS A 161 -15.00 -4.48 -29.40
C CYS A 161 -14.00 -5.64 -29.29
N PHE A 162 -13.01 -5.53 -28.39
CA PHE A 162 -11.80 -6.36 -28.49
C PHE A 162 -11.49 -7.23 -27.27
N ASP A 163 -12.07 -7.00 -26.08
CA ASP A 163 -11.77 -7.89 -24.94
C ASP A 163 -12.32 -9.30 -25.21
N GLY A 164 -11.47 -10.32 -25.03
CA GLY A 164 -11.83 -11.72 -25.26
C GLY A 164 -12.90 -12.24 -24.29
N ASN A 165 -13.13 -11.58 -23.16
CA ASN A 165 -14.10 -11.97 -22.16
C ASN A 165 -15.40 -11.15 -22.24
N ALA A 166 -16.53 -11.83 -22.41
CA ALA A 166 -17.84 -11.20 -22.57
C ALA A 166 -18.26 -10.34 -21.35
N GLU A 167 -17.89 -10.74 -20.13
CA GLU A 167 -18.22 -9.97 -18.92
C GLU A 167 -17.45 -8.66 -18.85
N VAL A 168 -16.23 -8.60 -19.39
CA VAL A 168 -15.48 -7.34 -19.51
C VAL A 168 -16.14 -6.43 -20.55
N ARG A 169 -16.51 -6.99 -21.72
CA ARG A 169 -17.24 -6.25 -22.77
C ARG A 169 -18.56 -5.70 -22.25
N LYS A 170 -19.32 -6.47 -21.45
CA LYS A 170 -20.56 -6.00 -20.79
C LYS A 170 -20.35 -4.77 -19.93
N ILE A 171 -19.30 -4.74 -19.09
CA ILE A 171 -19.00 -3.57 -18.26
C ILE A 171 -18.71 -2.35 -19.13
N ALA A 172 -17.93 -2.53 -20.21
CA ALA A 172 -17.62 -1.45 -21.14
C ALA A 172 -18.89 -0.90 -21.82
N VAL A 173 -19.72 -1.78 -22.40
CA VAL A 173 -21.00 -1.42 -23.05
C VAL A 173 -21.95 -0.71 -22.08
N GLY A 174 -22.04 -1.19 -20.84
CA GLY A 174 -22.90 -0.58 -19.82
C GLY A 174 -22.52 0.87 -19.46
N LYS A 175 -21.29 1.29 -19.79
CA LYS A 175 -20.79 2.66 -19.56
C LYS A 175 -20.75 3.50 -20.85
N MET A 176 -21.12 2.94 -22.00
CA MET A 176 -21.14 3.65 -23.27
C MET A 176 -22.40 4.53 -23.39
N ASN A 177 -22.26 5.70 -24.01
CA ASN A 177 -23.39 6.61 -24.30
C ASN A 177 -23.42 7.14 -25.74
N ASN A 178 -22.47 6.72 -26.59
CA ASN A 178 -22.43 7.12 -27.98
C ASN A 178 -23.30 6.18 -28.84
N ARG A 179 -24.33 6.73 -29.49
CA ARG A 179 -25.29 5.96 -30.32
C ARG A 179 -24.62 5.23 -31.50
N ALA A 180 -23.66 5.86 -32.18
CA ALA A 180 -22.98 5.25 -33.32
C ALA A 180 -22.15 4.03 -32.88
N ASN A 181 -21.42 4.15 -31.77
CA ASN A 181 -20.66 3.05 -31.20
C ASN A 181 -21.57 1.93 -30.69
N LEU A 182 -22.71 2.25 -30.06
CA LEU A 182 -23.69 1.25 -29.63
C LEU A 182 -24.29 0.48 -30.82
N ASN A 183 -24.64 1.17 -31.91
CA ASN A 183 -25.07 0.51 -33.15
C ASN A 183 -23.99 -0.41 -33.73
N HIS A 184 -22.72 -0.01 -33.64
CA HIS A 184 -21.60 -0.86 -34.05
C HIS A 184 -21.55 -2.15 -33.21
N ILE A 185 -21.65 -2.04 -31.88
CA ILE A 185 -21.69 -3.23 -31.01
C ILE A 185 -22.87 -4.12 -31.40
N ILE A 186 -24.07 -3.57 -31.60
CA ILE A 186 -25.26 -4.37 -31.98
C ILE A 186 -25.05 -5.13 -33.30
N ALA A 187 -24.35 -4.54 -34.27
CA ALA A 187 -24.13 -5.14 -35.58
C ALA A 187 -23.07 -6.26 -35.60
N PHE A 188 -22.09 -6.23 -34.69
CA PHE A 188 -20.90 -7.10 -34.75
C PHE A 188 -20.69 -7.99 -33.51
N GLU A 189 -21.36 -7.72 -32.40
CA GLU A 189 -21.25 -8.51 -31.18
C GLU A 189 -21.90 -9.90 -31.37
N LYS A 190 -21.19 -10.92 -30.90
CA LYS A 190 -21.60 -12.33 -31.05
C LYS A 190 -22.35 -12.84 -29.83
N GLU A 191 -22.04 -12.29 -28.66
CA GLU A 191 -22.66 -12.68 -27.40
C GLU A 191 -23.99 -11.95 -27.21
N SER A 192 -25.07 -12.73 -27.17
CA SER A 192 -26.44 -12.19 -27.12
C SER A 192 -26.65 -11.25 -25.93
N GLU A 193 -26.06 -11.55 -24.77
CA GLU A 193 -26.20 -10.70 -23.58
C GLU A 193 -25.55 -9.32 -23.74
N VAL A 194 -24.38 -9.25 -24.37
CA VAL A 194 -23.67 -7.98 -24.63
C VAL A 194 -24.45 -7.16 -25.66
N MET A 195 -24.94 -7.81 -26.73
CA MET A 195 -25.76 -7.18 -27.76
C MET A 195 -27.06 -6.59 -27.19
N GLN A 196 -27.77 -7.36 -26.34
CA GLN A 196 -28.99 -6.90 -25.69
C GLN A 196 -28.73 -5.73 -24.73
N LEU A 197 -27.60 -5.74 -24.02
CA LEU A 197 -27.18 -4.61 -23.19
C LEU A 197 -26.94 -3.35 -24.04
N ALA A 198 -26.30 -3.48 -25.21
CA ALA A 198 -26.08 -2.35 -26.12
C ALA A 198 -27.41 -1.78 -26.65
N LEU A 199 -28.37 -2.64 -27.00
CA LEU A 199 -29.71 -2.21 -27.42
C LEU A 199 -30.45 -1.46 -26.30
N ASN A 200 -30.39 -1.98 -25.07
CA ASN A 200 -30.96 -1.30 -23.90
C ASN A 200 -30.33 0.07 -23.66
N GLN A 201 -29.01 0.17 -23.82
CA GLN A 201 -28.28 1.43 -23.66
C GLN A 201 -28.61 2.42 -24.78
N LEU A 202 -28.81 1.96 -26.01
CA LEU A 202 -29.25 2.79 -27.14
C LEU A 202 -30.66 3.38 -26.92
N ASN A 203 -31.56 2.62 -26.29
CA ASN A 203 -32.92 3.07 -26.00
C ASN A 203 -32.98 4.08 -24.83
N ARG A 204 -31.93 4.18 -24.01
CA ARG A 204 -31.84 5.11 -22.87
C ARG A 204 -31.26 6.47 -23.25
N ASN A 205 -30.50 6.56 -24.33
CA ASN A 205 -29.80 7.77 -24.79
C ASN A 205 -30.48 8.37 -26.03
#